data_AF-A0A2T7G0H3-F1
#
_entry.id   AF-A0A2T7G0H3-F1
#
_cell.length_a   1.000
_cell.length_b   1.000
_cell.length_c   1.000
_cell.angle_alpha   90.00
_cell.angle_beta   90.00
_cell.angle_gamma   90.00
#
_symmetry.space_group_name_H-M   'P 1'
#
loop_
_entity.id
_entity.type
_entity.pdbx_description
1 polymer ?
#
loop_
_entity_poly.entity_id
_entity_poly.type
_entity_poly.pdbx_seq_one_letter_code
_entity_poly.pdbx_strand_id
1 'polypeptide(L)' 'MVATVVGFEGALAFDTSKPDGAPRKLMDVSRMTDLGWQARIDLIDGITQTYDWFLSREADTLRER' A
#
# COMPACT_ATOMS: atom_id res chain seq x y z
N MET A 1 0.49 -6.37 -6.65
CA MET A 1 1.09 -5.04 -6.32
C MET A 1 0.19 -3.94 -6.88
N VAL A 2 0.38 -2.68 -6.48
CA VAL A 2 -0.50 -1.54 -6.87
C VAL A 2 -0.84 -1.51 -8.35
N ALA A 3 0.14 -1.67 -9.25
CA ALA A 3 -0.06 -1.71 -10.70
C ALA A 3 -1.16 -2.71 -11.14
N THR A 4 -1.20 -3.90 -10.53
CA THR A 4 -2.22 -4.90 -10.80
C THR A 4 -3.61 -4.44 -10.38
N VAL A 5 -3.73 -3.83 -9.19
CA VAL A 5 -5.02 -3.38 -8.63
C VAL A 5 -5.63 -2.27 -9.50
N VAL A 6 -4.80 -1.35 -9.99
CA VAL A 6 -5.25 -0.22 -10.82
C VAL A 6 -5.36 -0.55 -12.31
N GLY A 7 -5.10 -1.78 -12.73
CA GLY A 7 -5.16 -2.19 -14.13
C GLY A 7 -4.07 -1.58 -15.01
N PHE A 8 -2.89 -1.27 -14.46
CA PHE A 8 -1.78 -0.73 -15.24
C PHE A 8 -1.09 -1.82 -16.08
N GLU A 9 -1.18 -1.70 -17.40
CA GLU A 9 -0.61 -2.65 -18.37
C GLU A 9 0.79 -2.26 -18.87
N GLY A 10 1.34 -1.12 -18.43
CA GLY A 10 2.68 -0.68 -18.81
C GLY A 10 3.80 -1.43 -18.08
N ALA A 11 5.05 -1.08 -18.41
CA ALA A 11 6.23 -1.63 -17.75
C ALA A 11 6.66 -0.77 -16.54
N LEU A 12 7.03 -1.43 -15.45
CA LEU A 12 7.70 -0.79 -14.31
C LEU A 12 9.19 -0.66 -14.59
N ALA A 13 9.74 0.55 -14.47
CA ALA A 13 11.17 0.81 -14.58
C ALA A 13 11.71 1.29 -13.23
N PHE A 14 12.84 0.71 -12.80
CA PHE A 14 13.54 1.09 -11.58
C PHE A 14 14.89 1.71 -11.95
N ASP A 15 15.08 2.99 -11.61
CA ASP A 15 16.33 3.70 -11.86
C ASP A 15 17.37 3.39 -10.77
N THR A 16 18.26 2.43 -11.06
CA THR A 16 19.31 1.99 -10.14
C THR A 16 20.47 2.98 -10.00
N SER A 17 20.44 4.12 -10.69
CA SER A 17 21.40 5.21 -10.45
C SER A 17 21.11 5.97 -9.16
N LYS A 18 19.91 5.81 -8.59
CA LYS A 18 19.49 6.43 -7.34
C LYS A 18 19.85 5.54 -6.15
N PRO A 19 20.23 6.12 -5.00
CA PRO A 19 20.57 5.33 -3.83
C PRO A 19 19.32 4.68 -3.24
N ASP A 20 19.45 3.41 -2.85
CA ASP A 20 18.44 2.74 -2.02
C ASP A 20 18.49 3.25 -0.57
N GLY A 21 17.35 3.12 0.12
CA GLY A 21 17.29 3.30 1.57
C GLY A 21 17.88 2.12 2.35
N ALA A 22 17.49 2.00 3.62
CA ALA A 22 17.83 0.81 4.40
C ALA A 22 17.21 -0.46 3.74
N PRO A 23 17.97 -1.56 3.54
CA PRO A 23 17.49 -2.74 2.82
C PRO A 23 16.25 -3.41 3.42
N ARG A 24 16.06 -3.26 4.74
CA ARG A 24 14.91 -3.83 5.45
C ARG A 24 14.54 -2.97 6.65
N LYS A 25 13.27 -2.59 6.73
CA LYS A 25 12.67 -1.93 7.89
C LYS A 25 11.30 -2.56 8.15
N LEU A 26 11.16 -3.24 9.28
CA LEU A 26 9.92 -3.88 9.73
C LEU A 26 9.79 -3.72 11.25
N MET A 27 8.56 -3.91 11.73
CA MET A 27 8.27 -3.99 13.16
C MET A 27 8.18 -5.45 13.60
N ASP A 28 8.68 -5.75 14.79
CA ASP A 28 8.33 -6.97 15.52
C ASP A 28 6.95 -6.78 16.15
N VAL A 29 6.02 -7.67 15.84
CA VAL A 29 4.61 -7.61 16.29
C VAL A 29 4.28 -8.66 17.36
N SER A 30 5.27 -9.36 17.89
CA SER A 30 5.11 -10.39 18.94
C SER A 30 4.27 -9.89 20.11
N ARG A 31 4.61 -8.71 20.67
CA ARG A 31 3.86 -8.12 21.80
C ARG A 31 2.39 -7.86 21.50
N MET A 32 2.04 -7.48 20.27
CA MET A 32 0.63 -7.28 19.89
C MET A 32 -0.09 -8.62 19.75
N THR A 33 0.61 -9.59 19.17
CA THR A 33 0.11 -10.97 18.98
C THR A 33 -0.15 -11.65 20.32
N ASP A 34 0.76 -11.49 21.30
CA ASP A 34 0.64 -12.02 22.66
C ASP A 34 -0.56 -11.41 23.41
N LEU A 35 -0.93 -10.17 23.08
CA LEU A 35 -2.14 -9.51 23.58
C LEU A 35 -3.42 -9.93 22.84
N GLY A 36 -3.33 -10.89 21.92
CA GLY A 36 -4.45 -11.40 21.13
C GLY A 36 -4.84 -10.53 19.94
N TRP A 37 -4.05 -9.51 19.61
CA TRP A 37 -4.29 -8.69 18.41
C TRP A 37 -3.55 -9.27 17.21
N GLN A 38 -4.24 -9.34 16.07
CA GLN A 38 -3.68 -9.76 14.80
C GLN A 38 -4.20 -8.85 13.67
N ALA A 39 -3.33 -8.47 12.74
CA ALA A 39 -3.72 -7.80 11.52
C ALA A 39 -4.62 -8.72 10.68
N ARG A 40 -5.73 -8.18 10.15
CA ARG A 40 -6.77 -8.97 9.46
C ARG A 40 -6.88 -8.69 7.97
N ILE A 41 -6.21 -7.64 7.50
CA ILE A 41 -6.31 -7.16 6.13
C ILE A 41 -4.95 -7.40 5.49
N ASP A 42 -4.94 -8.25 4.47
CA ASP A 42 -3.75 -8.48 3.67
C ASP A 42 -3.45 -7.27 2.79
N LEU A 43 -2.19 -7.14 2.36
CA LEU A 43 -1.74 -5.97 1.60
C LEU A 43 -2.56 -5.74 0.32
N ILE A 44 -2.88 -6.80 -0.43
CA ILE A 44 -3.64 -6.68 -1.68
C ILE A 44 -5.08 -6.25 -1.40
N ASP A 45 -5.72 -6.82 -0.39
CA ASP A 45 -7.09 -6.49 -0.02
C ASP A 45 -7.18 -5.03 0.45
N GLY A 46 -6.22 -4.58 1.26
CA GLY A 46 -6.14 -3.21 1.71
C GLY A 46 -5.93 -2.22 0.57
N ILE A 47 -5.03 -2.52 -0.38
CA ILE A 47 -4.81 -1.67 -1.56
C ILE A 47 -6.07 -1.61 -2.42
N THR A 48 -6.75 -2.74 -2.64
CA THR A 48 -7.98 -2.83 -3.44
C THR A 48 -9.09 -1.99 -2.83
N GLN A 49 -9.40 -2.21 -1.54
CA GLN A 49 -10.40 -1.41 -0.82
C GLN A 49 -10.09 0.09 -0.84
N THR A 50 -8.81 0.46 -0.71
CA THR A 50 -8.38 1.86 -0.77
C THR A 50 -8.57 2.45 -2.16
N TYR A 51 -8.29 1.68 -3.21
CA TYR A 51 -8.47 2.12 -4.59
C TYR A 51 -9.95 2.27 -4.95
N ASP A 52 -10.80 1.32 -4.53
CA ASP A 52 -12.25 1.40 -4.71
C ASP A 52 -12.83 2.63 -4.00
N TRP A 53 -12.38 2.88 -2.76
CA TRP A 53 -12.73 4.09 -2.03
C TRP A 53 -12.30 5.34 -2.81
N PHE A 54 -11.08 5.37 -3.36
CA PHE A 54 -10.58 6.50 -4.14
C PHE A 54 -11.44 6.76 -5.38
N LEU A 55 -11.83 5.72 -6.13
CA LEU A 55 -12.69 5.83 -7.31
C LEU A 55 -14.11 6.31 -6.97
N SER A 56 -14.59 6.05 -5.75
CA SER A 56 -15.91 6.53 -5.29
C SER A 56 -15.95 8.02 -4.95
N ARG A 57 -14.81 8.72 -4.95
CA ARG A 57 -14.71 10.14 -4.59
C ARG A 57 -14.73 11.04 -5.82
N GLU A 58 -15.33 12.21 -5.67
CA GLU A 58 -15.22 13.28 -6.66
C GLU A 58 -13.80 13.87 -6.66
N ALA A 59 -13.24 14.11 -7.83
CA ALA A 59 -11.84 14.51 -8.00
C ALA A 59 -11.47 15.78 -7.20
N ASP A 60 -12.40 16.73 -7.10
CA ASP A 60 -12.22 18.00 -6.40
C ASP A 60 -12.13 17.83 -4.88
N THR A 61 -12.77 16.79 -4.33
CA THR A 61 -12.81 16.52 -2.88
C THR A 61 -11.56 15.82 -2.35
N LEU A 62 -10.67 15.33 -3.22
CA LEU A 62 -9.49 14.54 -2.82
C LEU A 62 -8.33 15.38 -2.26
N ARG A 63 -8.35 16.70 -2.47
CA ARG A 63 -7.28 17.62 -2.05
C ARG A 63 -7.76 18.83 -1.25
N GLU A 64 -9.06 18.90 -0.96
CA GLU A 64 -9.60 19.95 -0.09
C GLU A 64 -9.08 19.76 1.34
N ARG A 65 -8.46 20.82 1.88
CA ARG A 65 -7.96 20.92 3.26
C ARG A 65 -8.98 21.62 4.14
#